data_AF-A0A7C5V0D7-F1
#
_entry.id   AF-A0A7C5V0D7-F1
#
_cell.length_a   1.000
_cell.length_b   1.000
_cell.length_c   1.000
_cell.angle_alpha   90.00
_cell.angle_beta   90.00
_cell.angle_gamma   90.00
#
_symmetry.space_group_name_H-M   'P 1'
#
loop_
_entity.id
_entity.type
_entity.pdbx_description
1 polymer ?
#
loop_
_entity_poly.entity_id
_entity_poly.type
_entity_poly.pdbx_seq_one_letter_code
_entity_poly.pdbx_strand_id
1 'polypeptide(L)'
;MTLEQFAKRFKNPLLRQAFPTLQYDFSGIPMLIHLNFLAGCHNRILGWPSGGSLAFARTIAARCESLGGEIHYRSPVGKILVENDRAVGVRLRDGTEHRSDFVVSAADGYRTIFGMLDSRYADARIRFYYDAAPDGNEMNLCVALGVARDMKDEPHALTLFLKQPVALLGRPHERLSVEVYNWDPSLAPAGKTPIKVLLKTTYSQWKALSADRARYDEEKARLAETVIDVLEARFRGLRQQVDVVYVSTPLTIERFTGNYHGL
;
A
#
# COMPACT_ATOMS: atom_id res chain seq x y z
N MET A 1 8.79 -23.62 4.48
CA MET A 1 7.90 -23.56 5.66
C MET A 1 7.37 -22.15 5.81
N THR A 2 6.05 -21.97 5.73
CA THR A 2 5.35 -20.68 5.96
C THR A 2 5.10 -20.45 7.45
N LEU A 3 4.67 -19.24 7.85
CA LEU A 3 4.25 -18.96 9.22
C LEU A 3 3.13 -19.91 9.67
N GLU A 4 2.14 -20.15 8.82
CA GLU A 4 1.03 -21.07 9.09
C GLU A 4 1.52 -22.50 9.33
N GLN A 5 2.42 -23.00 8.49
CA GLN A 5 2.99 -24.34 8.64
C GLN A 5 3.80 -24.46 9.92
N PHE A 6 4.56 -23.42 10.29
CA PHE A 6 5.30 -23.40 11.55
C PHE A 6 4.37 -23.35 12.76
N ALA A 7 3.31 -22.54 12.70
CA ALA A 7 2.38 -22.36 13.80
C ALA A 7 1.72 -23.67 14.27
N LYS A 8 1.51 -24.63 13.35
CA LYS A 8 0.98 -25.97 13.67
C LYS A 8 1.83 -26.73 14.71
N ARG A 9 3.09 -26.34 14.91
CA ARG A 9 4.01 -26.94 15.91
C ARG A 9 3.73 -26.51 17.34
N PHE A 10 3.05 -25.37 17.57
CA PHE A 10 2.69 -24.96 18.92
C PHE A 10 1.67 -25.92 19.53
N LYS A 11 1.73 -26.14 20.85
CA LYS A 11 0.66 -26.88 21.58
C LYS A 11 -0.48 -25.96 21.99
N ASN A 12 -0.18 -24.70 22.29
CA ASN A 12 -1.15 -23.71 22.73
C ASN A 12 -2.06 -23.27 21.55
N PRO A 13 -3.40 -23.38 21.67
CA PRO A 13 -4.33 -22.99 20.61
C PRO A 13 -4.25 -21.52 20.19
N LEU A 14 -4.05 -20.61 21.14
CA LEU A 14 -3.90 -19.18 20.87
C LEU A 14 -2.65 -18.92 20.02
N LEU A 15 -1.52 -19.57 20.35
CA LEU A 15 -0.30 -19.41 19.55
C LEU A 15 -0.44 -19.99 18.14
N ARG A 16 -1.15 -21.13 17.99
CA ARG A 16 -1.45 -21.68 16.65
C ARG A 16 -2.23 -20.69 15.79
N GLN A 17 -3.14 -19.93 16.41
CA GLN A 17 -4.01 -18.98 15.73
C GLN A 17 -3.33 -17.62 15.47
N ALA A 18 -2.56 -17.11 16.45
CA ALA A 18 -1.97 -15.77 16.41
C ALA A 18 -0.63 -15.72 15.66
N PHE A 19 0.19 -16.76 15.74
CA PHE A 19 1.52 -16.75 15.11
C PHE A 19 1.51 -16.50 13.58
N PRO A 20 0.55 -17.06 12.81
CA PRO A 20 0.44 -16.77 11.38
C PRO A 20 0.12 -15.30 11.07
N THR A 21 -0.29 -14.50 12.07
CA THR A 21 -0.71 -13.11 11.85
C THR A 21 0.38 -12.08 12.07
N LEU A 22 1.53 -12.51 12.61
CA LEU A 22 2.62 -11.63 13.04
C LEU A 22 3.19 -10.74 11.92
N GLN A 23 3.06 -11.15 10.67
CA GLN A 23 3.45 -10.35 9.51
C GLN A 23 2.21 -9.88 8.76
N TYR A 24 1.54 -8.85 9.29
CA TYR A 24 0.40 -8.19 8.64
C TYR A 24 -0.76 -9.13 8.25
N ASP A 25 -0.94 -10.21 8.99
CA ASP A 25 -1.89 -11.30 8.68
C ASP A 25 -1.57 -12.16 7.44
N PHE A 26 -0.30 -12.19 7.01
CA PHE A 26 0.12 -12.95 5.85
C PHE A 26 0.59 -14.35 6.25
N SER A 27 -0.36 -15.24 6.54
CA SER A 27 -0.07 -16.59 7.03
C SER A 27 0.85 -17.42 6.10
N GLY A 28 0.78 -17.14 4.79
CA GLY A 28 1.56 -17.80 3.75
C GLY A 28 3.01 -17.32 3.62
N ILE A 29 3.42 -16.26 4.32
CA ILE A 29 4.79 -15.73 4.17
C ILE A 29 5.83 -16.75 4.69
N PRO A 30 6.98 -16.91 4.01
CA PRO A 30 8.02 -17.82 4.49
C PRO A 30 8.55 -17.41 5.87
N MET A 31 8.76 -18.38 6.76
CA MET A 31 9.36 -18.16 8.10
C MET A 31 10.67 -17.38 8.05
N LEU A 32 11.48 -17.60 7.01
CA LEU A 32 12.75 -16.91 6.81
C LEU A 32 12.56 -15.38 6.73
N ILE A 33 11.50 -14.92 6.07
CA ILE A 33 11.21 -13.48 5.98
C ILE A 33 10.92 -12.92 7.37
N HIS A 34 10.11 -13.59 8.19
CA HIS A 34 9.84 -13.14 9.55
C HIS A 34 11.10 -13.10 10.42
N LEU A 35 11.97 -14.11 10.32
CA LEU A 35 13.25 -14.11 11.04
C LEU A 35 14.17 -12.98 10.57
N ASN A 36 14.18 -12.65 9.28
CA ASN A 36 14.95 -11.52 8.75
C ASN A 36 14.45 -10.18 9.31
N PHE A 37 13.14 -10.00 9.48
CA PHE A 37 12.60 -8.82 10.17
C PHE A 37 13.08 -8.74 11.62
N LEU A 38 13.00 -9.83 12.37
CA LEU A 38 13.48 -9.86 13.76
C LEU A 38 14.98 -9.57 13.86
N ALA A 39 15.79 -10.15 12.97
CA ALA A 39 17.22 -9.88 12.89
C ALA A 39 17.50 -8.41 12.53
N GLY A 40 16.73 -7.86 11.59
CA GLY A 40 16.84 -6.45 11.19
C GLY A 40 16.51 -5.49 12.32
N CYS A 41 15.45 -5.78 13.09
CA CYS A 41 15.11 -5.02 14.29
C CYS A 41 16.19 -5.14 15.38
N HIS A 42 16.70 -6.36 15.64
CA HIS A 42 17.78 -6.60 16.58
C HIS A 42 19.04 -5.80 16.22
N ASN A 43 19.40 -5.80 14.94
CA ASN A 43 20.55 -5.07 14.39
C ASN A 43 20.28 -3.56 14.18
N ARG A 44 19.07 -3.08 14.47
CA ARG A 44 18.64 -1.67 14.30
C ARG A 44 18.80 -1.14 12.87
N ILE A 45 18.58 -2.00 11.88
CA ILE A 45 18.61 -1.65 10.44
C ILE A 45 17.20 -1.52 9.85
N LEU A 46 16.17 -1.76 10.66
CA LEU A 46 14.76 -1.52 10.33
C LEU A 46 14.19 -0.48 11.30
N GLY A 47 13.42 0.46 10.76
CA GLY A 47 12.77 1.51 11.54
C GLY A 47 11.84 2.33 10.66
N TRP A 48 11.10 3.24 11.30
CA TRP A 48 10.21 4.16 10.61
C TRP A 48 10.85 5.54 10.50
N PRO A 49 10.74 6.22 9.34
CA PRO A 49 11.16 7.61 9.24
C PRO A 49 10.20 8.49 10.05
N SER A 50 10.76 9.34 10.92
CA SER A 50 9.96 10.35 11.62
C SER A 50 9.33 11.32 10.61
N GLY A 51 8.07 11.71 10.85
CA GLY A 51 7.25 12.46 9.90
C GLY A 51 6.66 11.61 8.77
N GLY A 52 6.90 10.29 8.79
CA GLY A 52 6.40 9.35 7.80
C GLY A 52 7.03 9.51 6.41
N SER A 53 6.46 8.79 5.44
CA SER A 53 7.04 8.65 4.09
C SER A 53 7.13 9.97 3.32
N LEU A 54 6.21 10.92 3.54
CA LEU A 54 6.22 12.20 2.84
C LEU A 54 7.39 13.08 3.31
N ALA A 55 7.63 13.17 4.62
CA ALA A 55 8.76 13.91 5.16
C ALA A 55 10.08 13.32 4.64
N PHE A 56 10.19 11.99 4.65
CA PHE A 56 11.35 11.29 4.10
C PHE A 56 11.58 11.59 2.60
N ALA A 57 10.53 11.51 1.78
CA ALA A 57 10.62 11.81 0.35
C ALA A 57 11.02 13.27 0.08
N ARG A 58 10.50 14.22 0.88
CA ARG A 58 10.88 15.65 0.78
C ARG A 58 12.35 15.88 1.13
N THR A 59 12.90 15.18 2.12
CA THR A 59 14.33 15.25 2.45
C THR A 59 15.20 14.79 1.28
N ILE A 60 14.81 13.72 0.58
CA ILE A 60 15.52 13.26 -0.63
C ILE A 60 15.42 14.30 -1.74
N ALA A 61 14.22 14.84 -1.99
CA ALA A 61 13.99 15.86 -3.00
C ALA A 61 14.86 17.12 -2.75
N ALA A 62 14.82 17.64 -1.52
CA ALA A 62 15.64 18.79 -1.12
C ALA A 62 17.13 18.51 -1.27
N ARG A 63 17.58 17.28 -0.96
CA ARG A 63 18.98 16.89 -1.17
C ARG A 63 19.34 16.88 -2.64
N CYS A 64 18.48 16.37 -3.51
CA CYS A 64 18.66 16.38 -4.96
C CYS A 64 18.85 17.82 -5.47
N GLU A 65 17.94 18.73 -5.10
CA GLU A 65 17.99 20.15 -5.48
C GLU A 65 19.26 20.84 -4.95
N SER A 66 19.66 20.57 -3.71
CA SER A 66 20.90 21.13 -3.13
C SER A 66 22.18 20.71 -3.85
N LEU A 67 22.12 19.60 -4.60
CA LEU A 67 23.23 19.08 -5.40
C LEU A 67 23.17 19.55 -6.86
N GLY A 68 22.22 20.42 -7.21
CA GLY A 68 22.02 20.95 -8.55
C GLY A 68 21.06 20.12 -9.42
N GLY A 69 20.35 19.15 -8.84
CA GLY A 69 19.30 18.42 -9.55
C GLY A 69 18.04 19.28 -9.72
N GLU A 70 17.31 19.07 -10.82
CA GLU A 70 16.05 19.76 -11.11
C GLU A 70 14.87 18.79 -11.00
N ILE A 71 13.78 19.21 -10.37
CA ILE A 71 12.57 18.39 -10.20
C ILE A 71 11.39 19.08 -10.88
N HIS A 72 10.89 18.44 -11.95
CA HIS A 72 9.70 18.91 -12.67
C HIS A 72 8.47 18.15 -12.18
N TYR A 73 7.69 18.79 -11.31
CA TYR A 73 6.40 18.26 -10.85
C TYR A 73 5.31 18.44 -11.90
N ARG A 74 4.29 17.56 -11.86
CA ARG A 74 3.13 17.60 -12.78
C ARG A 74 3.53 17.51 -14.27
N SER A 75 4.66 16.89 -14.55
CA SER A 75 5.21 16.68 -15.91
C SER A 75 5.16 15.18 -16.27
N PRO A 76 3.97 14.61 -16.53
CA PRO A 76 3.86 13.17 -16.81
C PRO A 76 4.57 12.83 -18.13
N VAL A 77 5.54 11.92 -18.06
CA VAL A 77 6.21 11.36 -19.25
C VAL A 77 5.22 10.49 -20.03
N GLY A 78 5.09 10.75 -21.33
CA GLY A 78 4.27 9.98 -22.26
C GLY A 78 5.07 8.94 -23.05
N LYS A 79 6.31 9.27 -23.43
CA LYS A 79 7.20 8.41 -24.22
C LYS A 79 8.65 8.51 -23.80
N ILE A 80 9.38 7.42 -23.99
CA ILE A 80 10.85 7.43 -24.03
C ILE A 80 11.26 7.53 -25.50
N LEU A 81 12.10 8.51 -25.82
CA LEU A 81 12.61 8.74 -27.16
C LEU A 81 13.77 7.77 -27.41
N VAL A 82 13.74 7.07 -28.55
CA VAL A 82 14.73 6.04 -28.89
C VAL A 82 15.24 6.23 -30.31
N GLU A 83 16.56 6.26 -30.47
CA GLU A 83 17.26 6.35 -31.75
C GLU A 83 18.33 5.26 -31.81
N ASN A 84 18.37 4.48 -32.90
CA ASN A 84 19.33 3.38 -33.09
C ASN A 84 19.40 2.43 -31.88
N ASP A 85 18.23 2.04 -31.36
CA ASP A 85 18.07 1.20 -30.16
C ASP A 85 18.70 1.75 -28.87
N ARG A 86 18.88 3.07 -28.80
CA ARG A 86 19.36 3.78 -27.60
C ARG A 86 18.34 4.80 -27.14
N ALA A 87 18.02 4.81 -25.84
CA ALA A 87 17.22 5.87 -25.24
C ALA A 87 18.00 7.20 -25.28
N VAL A 88 17.35 8.27 -25.74
CA VAL A 88 17.98 9.58 -25.99
C VAL A 88 17.21 10.75 -25.37
N GLY A 89 16.19 10.45 -24.58
CA GLY A 89 15.34 11.45 -23.95
C GLY A 89 13.95 10.95 -23.61
N VAL A 90 13.09 11.87 -23.20
CA VAL A 90 11.69 11.63 -22.92
C VAL A 90 10.81 12.69 -23.58
N ARG A 91 9.58 12.32 -23.92
CA ARG A 91 8.52 13.25 -24.32
C ARG A 91 7.42 13.24 -23.28
N LEU A 92 7.07 14.42 -22.78
CA LEU A 92 5.96 14.63 -21.86
C LEU A 92 4.62 14.49 -22.59
N ARG A 93 3.53 14.32 -21.83
CA ARG A 93 2.18 14.20 -22.43
C ARG A 93 1.69 15.46 -23.13
N ASP A 94 2.24 16.62 -22.80
CA ASP A 94 1.95 17.89 -23.50
C ASP A 94 2.72 18.05 -24.83
N GLY A 95 3.58 17.08 -25.16
CA GLY A 95 4.40 17.09 -26.38
C GLY A 95 5.83 17.61 -26.17
N THR A 96 6.14 18.23 -25.03
CA THR A 96 7.49 18.74 -24.72
C THR A 96 8.52 17.62 -24.71
N GLU A 97 9.69 17.85 -25.30
CA GLU A 97 10.79 16.89 -25.35
C GLU A 97 11.97 17.33 -24.51
N HIS A 98 12.53 16.39 -23.76
CA HIS A 98 13.78 16.56 -23.02
C HIS A 98 14.79 15.54 -23.52
N ARG A 99 15.89 16.00 -24.10
CA ARG A 99 17.01 15.15 -24.56
C ARG A 99 17.96 14.88 -23.41
N SER A 100 18.54 13.68 -23.38
CA SER A 100 19.45 13.23 -22.32
C SER A 100 20.31 12.07 -22.79
N ASP A 101 21.52 11.96 -22.26
CA ASP A 101 22.41 10.81 -22.54
C ASP A 101 21.93 9.51 -21.88
N PHE A 102 21.23 9.63 -20.74
CA PHE A 102 20.72 8.50 -19.96
C PHE A 102 19.29 8.76 -19.52
N VAL A 103 18.47 7.71 -19.58
CA VAL A 103 17.11 7.70 -19.03
C VAL A 103 17.02 6.59 -17.99
N VAL A 104 16.77 6.97 -16.73
CA VAL A 104 16.51 6.02 -15.63
C VAL A 104 15.03 6.07 -15.31
N SER A 105 14.29 5.01 -15.66
CA SER A 105 12.87 4.93 -15.33
C SER A 105 12.68 4.39 -13.92
N ALA A 106 12.21 5.24 -13.01
CA ALA A 106 11.69 4.85 -11.70
C ALA A 106 10.16 4.62 -11.73
N ALA A 107 9.54 4.64 -12.92
CA ALA A 107 8.14 4.30 -13.08
C ALA A 107 7.93 2.79 -13.03
N ASP A 108 6.68 2.38 -12.85
CA ASP A 108 6.26 0.99 -13.00
C ASP A 108 6.80 0.37 -14.31
N GLY A 109 7.30 -0.86 -14.21
CA GLY A 109 7.95 -1.55 -15.33
C GLY A 109 7.00 -1.81 -16.50
N TYR A 110 5.72 -2.11 -16.24
CA TYR A 110 4.73 -2.31 -17.30
C TYR A 110 4.49 -0.99 -18.04
N ARG A 111 4.32 0.12 -17.30
CA ARG A 111 4.16 1.45 -17.89
C ARG A 111 5.35 1.84 -18.75
N THR A 112 6.56 1.56 -18.27
CA THR A 112 7.80 1.85 -19.01
C THR A 112 7.88 1.01 -20.29
N ILE A 113 7.76 -0.31 -20.17
CA ILE A 113 8.01 -1.26 -21.26
C ILE A 113 6.87 -1.24 -22.30
N PHE A 114 5.63 -1.38 -21.86
CA PHE A 114 4.49 -1.51 -22.76
C PHE A 114 3.92 -0.15 -23.18
N GLY A 115 3.99 0.85 -22.30
CA GLY A 115 3.47 2.20 -22.56
C GLY A 115 4.49 3.13 -23.22
N MET A 116 5.56 3.46 -22.50
CA MET A 116 6.52 4.49 -22.92
C MET A 116 7.46 4.04 -24.05
N LEU A 117 7.72 2.72 -24.13
CA LEU A 117 8.56 2.07 -25.15
C LEU A 117 7.76 1.25 -26.18
N ASP A 118 6.43 1.38 -26.19
CA ASP A 118 5.54 0.70 -27.17
C ASP A 118 5.74 -0.82 -27.27
N SER A 119 6.09 -1.47 -26.16
CA SER A 119 6.38 -2.91 -26.13
C SER A 119 7.52 -3.36 -27.05
N ARG A 120 8.30 -2.43 -27.62
CA ARG A 120 9.39 -2.72 -28.59
C ARG A 120 10.42 -3.68 -28.03
N TYR A 121 10.68 -3.60 -26.73
CA TYR A 121 11.68 -4.39 -26.01
C TYR A 121 11.07 -5.49 -25.12
N ALA A 122 9.79 -5.80 -25.30
CA ALA A 122 9.12 -6.86 -24.53
C ALA A 122 9.32 -8.23 -25.19
N ASP A 123 10.29 -8.99 -24.69
CA ASP A 123 10.51 -10.39 -25.05
C ASP A 123 9.42 -11.33 -24.49
N ALA A 124 9.45 -12.61 -24.89
CA ALA A 124 8.45 -13.60 -24.46
C ALA A 124 8.42 -13.80 -22.93
N ARG A 125 9.57 -13.64 -22.25
CA ARG A 125 9.69 -13.79 -20.80
C ARG A 125 9.07 -12.59 -20.06
N ILE A 126 9.29 -11.38 -20.55
CA ILE A 126 8.68 -10.16 -20.02
C ILE A 126 7.15 -10.25 -20.17
N ARG A 127 6.68 -10.65 -21.36
CA ARG A 127 5.24 -10.83 -21.60
C ARG A 127 4.65 -11.88 -20.67
N PHE A 128 5.27 -13.05 -20.58
CA PHE A 128 4.85 -14.10 -19.66
C PHE A 128 4.78 -13.62 -18.20
N TYR A 129 5.76 -12.85 -17.73
CA TYR A 129 5.76 -12.30 -16.38
C TYR A 129 4.54 -11.41 -16.11
N TYR A 130 4.22 -10.50 -17.03
CA TYR A 130 3.10 -9.58 -16.87
C TYR A 130 1.73 -10.22 -17.18
N ASP A 131 1.67 -11.21 -18.08
CA ASP A 131 0.46 -12.00 -18.32
C ASP A 131 0.08 -12.86 -17.10
N ALA A 132 1.07 -13.24 -16.28
CA ALA A 132 0.90 -13.95 -15.03
C ALA A 132 0.66 -13.03 -13.82
N ALA A 133 0.49 -11.72 -14.02
CA ALA A 133 0.26 -10.77 -12.93
C ALA A 133 -1.03 -11.15 -12.15
N PRO A 134 -0.98 -11.21 -10.81
CA PRO A 134 -2.15 -11.56 -10.02
C PRO A 134 -3.18 -10.44 -10.07
N ASP A 135 -4.46 -10.81 -10.04
CA ASP A 135 -5.57 -9.85 -9.98
C ASP A 135 -5.70 -9.17 -8.62
N GLY A 136 -5.07 -9.70 -7.56
CA GLY A 136 -5.11 -9.11 -6.23
C GLY A 136 -3.79 -9.32 -5.48
N ASN A 137 -3.44 -8.36 -4.64
CA ASN A 137 -2.31 -8.43 -3.72
C ASN A 137 -2.81 -8.22 -2.29
N GLU A 138 -2.04 -8.68 -1.32
CA GLU A 138 -2.29 -8.29 0.06
C GLU A 138 -2.05 -6.78 0.24
N MET A 139 -2.73 -6.14 1.19
CA MET A 139 -2.62 -4.70 1.49
C MET A 139 -2.94 -3.71 0.34
N ASN A 140 -3.55 -4.16 -0.75
CA ASN A 140 -3.91 -3.29 -1.88
C ASN A 140 -5.23 -2.49 -1.68
N LEU A 141 -5.84 -2.62 -0.50
CA LEU A 141 -6.97 -1.80 -0.04
C LEU A 141 -6.68 -1.29 1.36
N CYS A 142 -6.91 0.00 1.57
CA CYS A 142 -6.63 0.67 2.83
C CYS A 142 -7.84 1.50 3.25
N VAL A 143 -8.31 1.30 4.48
CA VAL A 143 -9.20 2.23 5.19
C VAL A 143 -8.36 2.99 6.21
N ALA A 144 -8.21 4.29 6.01
CA ALA A 144 -7.50 5.19 6.91
C ALA A 144 -8.51 6.11 7.61
N LEU A 145 -8.39 6.21 8.92
CA LEU A 145 -9.23 7.03 9.77
C LEU A 145 -8.37 8.04 10.54
N GLY A 146 -8.76 9.30 10.54
CA GLY A 146 -8.25 10.28 11.51
C GLY A 146 -9.22 10.35 12.67
N VAL A 147 -8.77 10.04 13.89
CA VAL A 147 -9.65 10.06 15.07
C VAL A 147 -9.24 11.13 16.07
N ALA A 148 -10.21 11.87 16.60
CA ALA A 148 -10.08 12.89 17.64
C ALA A 148 -9.88 12.26 19.03
N ARG A 149 -8.89 11.37 19.14
CA ARG A 149 -8.56 10.63 20.35
C ARG A 149 -7.05 10.43 20.44
N ASP A 150 -6.49 10.75 21.60
CA ASP A 150 -5.15 10.30 21.96
C ASP A 150 -5.21 8.81 22.29
N MET A 151 -4.48 8.01 21.51
CA MET A 151 -4.41 6.55 21.67
C MET A 151 -3.02 6.08 22.11
N LYS A 152 -2.21 6.92 22.77
CA LYS A 152 -0.84 6.58 23.21
C LYS A 152 -0.72 5.28 24.03
N ASP A 153 -1.77 4.93 24.78
CA ASP A 153 -1.79 3.74 25.65
C ASP A 153 -2.23 2.47 24.90
N GLU A 154 -2.61 2.58 23.63
CA GLU A 154 -2.99 1.44 22.79
C GLU A 154 -1.77 0.84 22.05
N PRO A 155 -1.77 -0.45 21.70
CA PRO A 155 -0.72 -1.01 20.86
C PRO A 155 -0.71 -0.39 19.46
N HIS A 156 0.49 -0.10 18.92
CA HIS A 156 0.65 0.49 17.59
C HIS A 156 0.24 -0.45 16.44
N ALA A 157 0.15 -1.76 16.69
CA ALA A 157 -0.28 -2.77 15.74
C ALA A 157 -1.09 -3.86 16.45
N LEU A 158 -2.22 -4.23 15.86
CA LEU A 158 -3.21 -5.15 16.41
C LEU A 158 -3.72 -6.09 15.31
N THR A 159 -3.95 -7.35 15.66
CA THR A 159 -4.82 -8.24 14.89
C THR A 159 -6.08 -8.50 15.70
N LEU A 160 -7.20 -7.93 15.27
CA LEU A 160 -8.48 -8.09 15.96
C LEU A 160 -9.16 -9.37 15.46
N PHE A 161 -9.18 -10.42 16.28
CA PHE A 161 -9.98 -11.61 16.01
C PHE A 161 -11.46 -11.31 16.32
N LEU A 162 -12.30 -11.44 15.30
CA LEU A 162 -13.71 -11.06 15.39
C LEU A 162 -14.53 -12.20 15.99
N LYS A 163 -15.50 -11.85 16.84
CA LYS A 163 -16.44 -12.82 17.41
C LYS A 163 -17.35 -13.43 16.33
N GLN A 164 -17.67 -12.63 15.32
CA GLN A 164 -18.42 -13.04 14.15
C GLN A 164 -17.72 -12.51 12.90
N PRO A 165 -17.61 -13.30 11.82
CA PRO A 165 -17.01 -12.82 10.59
C PRO A 165 -17.80 -11.64 10.01
N VAL A 166 -17.08 -10.65 9.48
CA VAL A 166 -17.69 -9.53 8.74
C VAL A 166 -17.47 -9.69 7.26
N ALA A 167 -18.48 -9.37 6.45
CA ALA A 167 -18.37 -9.42 5.00
C ALA A 167 -17.81 -8.08 4.47
N LEU A 168 -16.58 -8.12 3.95
CA LEU A 168 -15.97 -6.98 3.25
C LEU A 168 -15.75 -7.39 1.79
N LEU A 169 -16.28 -6.61 0.85
CA LEU A 169 -16.20 -6.88 -0.59
C LEU A 169 -16.69 -8.29 -1.00
N GLY A 170 -17.73 -8.78 -0.30
CA GLY A 170 -18.30 -10.11 -0.54
C GLY A 170 -17.48 -11.27 0.01
N ARG A 171 -16.43 -11.01 0.80
CA ARG A 171 -15.60 -12.04 1.44
C ARG A 171 -15.72 -11.99 2.96
N PRO A 172 -15.92 -13.13 3.63
CA PRO A 172 -15.91 -13.17 5.09
C PRO A 172 -14.49 -12.91 5.61
N HIS A 173 -14.39 -12.03 6.60
CA HIS A 173 -13.15 -11.76 7.33
C HIS A 173 -13.37 -12.11 8.79
N GLU A 174 -12.56 -13.02 9.31
CA GLU A 174 -12.60 -13.45 10.71
C GLU A 174 -11.72 -12.57 11.61
N ARG A 175 -10.90 -11.71 11.01
CA ARG A 175 -9.98 -10.80 11.69
C ARG A 175 -9.62 -9.60 10.84
N LEU A 176 -9.16 -8.53 11.49
CA LEU A 176 -8.63 -7.33 10.84
C LEU A 176 -7.25 -6.96 11.42
N SER A 177 -6.32 -6.60 10.53
CA SER A 177 -5.04 -6.00 10.89
C SER A 177 -5.20 -4.48 10.99
N VAL A 178 -4.93 -3.93 12.16
CA VAL A 178 -5.11 -2.52 12.51
C VAL A 178 -3.79 -1.94 12.96
N GLU A 179 -3.36 -0.86 12.32
CA GLU A 179 -2.22 -0.06 12.73
C GLU A 179 -2.70 1.24 13.35
N VAL A 180 -2.20 1.55 14.55
CA VAL A 180 -2.49 2.77 15.29
C VAL A 180 -1.21 3.60 15.31
N TYR A 181 -1.22 4.75 14.64
CA TYR A 181 -0.05 5.62 14.48
C TYR A 181 0.08 6.58 15.68
N ASN A 182 0.22 6.00 16.87
CA ASN A 182 0.29 6.72 18.15
C ASN A 182 1.73 6.98 18.66
N TRP A 183 2.74 6.59 17.88
CA TRP A 183 4.15 6.62 18.26
C TRP A 183 4.93 7.81 17.67
N ASP A 184 4.38 8.50 16.67
CA ASP A 184 4.97 9.71 16.11
C ASP A 184 3.95 10.86 16.13
N PRO A 185 4.11 11.85 17.03
CA PRO A 185 3.16 12.96 17.19
C PRO A 185 3.14 13.91 15.99
N SER A 186 4.06 13.80 15.03
CA SER A 186 4.03 14.59 13.79
C SER A 186 3.04 14.08 12.75
N LEU A 187 2.49 12.86 12.94
CA LEU A 187 1.59 12.23 11.98
C LEU A 187 0.13 12.71 12.09
N ALA A 188 -0.23 13.39 13.18
CA ALA A 188 -1.55 13.96 13.38
C ALA A 188 -1.49 15.22 14.28
N PRO A 189 -2.53 16.08 14.24
CA PRO A 189 -2.68 17.14 15.22
C PRO A 189 -2.70 16.62 16.66
N ALA A 190 -2.31 17.46 17.62
CA ALA A 190 -2.30 17.11 19.05
C ALA A 190 -3.67 16.57 19.51
N GLY A 191 -3.65 15.48 20.28
CA GLY A 191 -4.85 14.81 20.78
C GLY A 191 -5.59 13.96 19.75
N LYS A 192 -5.04 13.79 18.55
CA LYS A 192 -5.61 12.96 17.47
C LYS A 192 -4.66 11.85 17.07
N THR A 193 -5.21 10.75 16.55
CA THR A 193 -4.43 9.58 16.11
C THR A 193 -4.91 9.09 14.74
N PRO A 194 -4.01 8.77 13.80
CA PRO A 194 -4.37 8.03 12.59
C PRO A 194 -4.49 6.53 12.87
N ILE A 195 -5.52 5.91 12.34
CA ILE A 195 -5.70 4.45 12.31
C ILE A 195 -5.71 3.99 10.86
N LYS A 196 -5.02 2.89 10.56
CA LYS A 196 -4.99 2.29 9.22
C LYS A 196 -5.38 0.82 9.31
N VAL A 197 -6.32 0.41 8.46
CA VAL A 197 -6.73 -1.00 8.30
C VAL A 197 -6.42 -1.41 6.88
N LEU A 198 -5.60 -2.45 6.74
CA LEU A 198 -5.18 -2.99 5.44
C LEU A 198 -5.97 -4.25 5.14
N LEU A 199 -6.43 -4.34 3.90
CA LEU A 199 -7.31 -5.38 3.41
C LEU A 199 -6.80 -5.90 2.08
N LYS A 200 -7.18 -7.15 1.78
CA LYS A 200 -6.98 -7.76 0.48
C LYS A 200 -8.18 -7.49 -0.42
N THR A 201 -7.91 -7.14 -1.67
CA THR A 201 -8.95 -7.04 -2.70
C THR A 201 -8.41 -7.42 -4.08
N THR A 202 -9.26 -7.41 -5.09
CA THR A 202 -8.87 -7.60 -6.48
C THR A 202 -9.07 -6.34 -7.30
N TYR A 203 -8.17 -6.10 -8.26
CA TYR A 203 -8.25 -4.99 -9.19
C TYR A 203 -9.50 -5.10 -10.05
N SER A 204 -9.82 -6.28 -10.59
CA SER A 204 -11.00 -6.52 -11.42
C SER A 204 -12.32 -6.08 -10.76
N GLN A 205 -12.49 -6.35 -9.45
CA GLN A 205 -13.70 -5.99 -8.71
C GLN A 205 -13.87 -4.47 -8.65
N TRP A 206 -12.81 -3.74 -8.30
CA TRP A 206 -12.84 -2.29 -8.26
C TRP A 206 -12.93 -1.66 -9.66
N LYS A 207 -12.34 -2.32 -10.67
CA LYS A 207 -12.46 -1.89 -12.07
C LYS A 207 -13.90 -1.98 -12.55
N ALA A 208 -14.60 -3.07 -12.25
CA ALA A 208 -16.01 -3.22 -12.56
C ALA A 208 -16.87 -2.16 -11.85
N LEU A 209 -16.61 -1.91 -10.56
CA LEU A 209 -17.30 -0.84 -9.82
C LEU A 209 -17.04 0.54 -10.43
N SER A 210 -15.84 0.81 -10.93
CA SER A 210 -15.49 2.12 -11.49
C SER A 210 -16.26 2.52 -12.75
N ALA A 211 -16.99 1.59 -13.38
CA ALA A 211 -17.91 1.90 -14.47
C ALA A 211 -19.08 2.80 -14.01
N ASP A 212 -19.41 2.77 -12.72
CA ASP A 212 -20.39 3.64 -12.10
C ASP A 212 -19.77 4.30 -10.87
N ARG A 213 -19.53 5.61 -10.98
CA ARG A 213 -18.83 6.35 -9.93
C ARG A 213 -19.61 6.39 -8.62
N ALA A 214 -20.95 6.45 -8.66
CA ALA A 214 -21.77 6.47 -7.46
C ALA A 214 -21.63 5.14 -6.71
N ARG A 215 -21.75 4.01 -7.43
CA ARG A 215 -21.57 2.67 -6.83
C ARG A 215 -20.16 2.44 -6.29
N TYR A 216 -19.14 2.95 -6.98
CA TYR A 216 -17.76 2.88 -6.50
C TYR A 216 -17.59 3.63 -5.18
N ASP A 217 -18.14 4.85 -5.06
CA ASP A 217 -18.04 5.66 -3.85
C ASP A 217 -18.92 5.09 -2.71
N GLU A 218 -20.09 4.54 -3.02
CA GLU A 218 -20.96 3.83 -2.07
C GLU A 218 -20.27 2.59 -1.47
N GLU A 219 -19.61 1.77 -2.29
CA GLU A 219 -18.91 0.58 -1.78
C GLU A 219 -17.70 0.98 -0.90
N LYS A 220 -17.01 2.08 -1.24
CA LYS A 220 -15.96 2.65 -0.35
C LYS A 220 -16.54 3.11 0.99
N ALA A 221 -17.67 3.80 0.97
CA ALA A 221 -18.34 4.27 2.19
C ALA A 221 -18.78 3.08 3.05
N ARG A 222 -19.43 2.08 2.45
CA ARG A 222 -19.85 0.84 3.12
C ARG A 222 -18.68 0.10 3.75
N LEU A 223 -17.55 -0.02 3.04
CA LEU A 223 -16.33 -0.63 3.56
C LEU A 223 -15.82 0.11 4.79
N ALA A 224 -15.74 1.44 4.72
CA ALA A 224 -15.29 2.26 5.83
C ALA A 224 -16.23 2.13 7.05
N GLU A 225 -17.55 2.17 6.85
CA GLU A 225 -18.54 1.99 7.90
C GLU A 225 -18.40 0.63 8.60
N THR A 226 -18.22 -0.44 7.82
CA THR A 226 -18.03 -1.78 8.38
C THR A 226 -16.74 -1.85 9.21
N VAL A 227 -15.66 -1.22 8.75
CA VAL A 227 -14.41 -1.13 9.52
C VAL A 227 -14.62 -0.32 10.81
N ILE A 228 -15.32 0.81 10.75
CA ILE A 228 -15.63 1.64 11.92
C ILE A 228 -16.45 0.84 12.94
N ASP A 229 -17.44 0.05 12.50
CA ASP A 229 -18.23 -0.81 13.39
C ASP A 229 -17.39 -1.86 14.12
N VAL A 230 -16.44 -2.48 13.41
CA VAL A 230 -15.50 -3.44 14.01
C VAL A 230 -14.59 -2.74 15.03
N LEU A 231 -14.09 -1.55 14.69
CA LEU A 231 -13.21 -0.79 15.57
C LEU A 231 -13.95 -0.24 16.79
N GLU A 232 -15.21 0.17 16.67
CA GLU A 232 -16.08 0.62 17.77
C GLU A 232 -16.22 -0.45 18.86
N ALA A 233 -16.28 -1.74 18.47
CA ALA A 233 -16.35 -2.84 19.42
C ALA A 233 -15.07 -2.98 20.28
N ARG A 234 -13.90 -2.62 19.74
CA ARG A 234 -12.60 -2.63 20.46
C ARG A 234 -12.31 -1.30 21.15
N PHE A 235 -12.70 -0.18 20.53
CA PHE A 235 -12.46 1.19 20.96
C PHE A 235 -13.82 1.86 21.12
N ARG A 236 -14.47 1.66 22.26
CA ARG A 236 -15.80 2.23 22.51
C ARG A 236 -15.80 3.76 22.33
N GLY A 237 -16.82 4.28 21.66
CA GLY A 237 -17.02 5.68 21.33
C GLY A 237 -16.23 6.19 20.13
N LEU A 238 -15.44 5.35 19.46
CA LEU A 238 -14.57 5.75 18.35
C LEU A 238 -15.36 6.38 17.21
N ARG A 239 -16.55 5.85 16.88
CA ARG A 239 -17.39 6.33 15.77
C ARG A 239 -17.66 7.83 15.84
N GLN A 240 -17.94 8.35 17.03
CA GLN A 240 -18.22 9.78 17.24
C GLN A 240 -16.95 10.65 17.17
N GLN A 241 -15.78 10.03 17.17
CA GLN A 241 -14.47 10.68 17.16
C GLN A 241 -13.79 10.57 15.79
N VAL A 242 -14.41 9.95 14.78
CA VAL A 242 -13.85 9.89 13.43
C VAL A 242 -14.03 11.25 12.74
N ASP A 243 -12.92 11.96 12.51
CA ASP A 243 -12.91 13.25 11.82
C ASP A 243 -12.73 13.09 10.30
N VAL A 244 -11.95 12.09 9.91
CA VAL A 244 -11.55 11.88 8.51
C VAL A 244 -11.67 10.40 8.18
N VAL A 245 -12.30 10.11 7.05
CA VAL A 245 -12.33 8.78 6.45
C VAL A 245 -11.70 8.86 5.07
N TYR A 246 -10.72 8.00 4.81
CA TYR A 246 -10.12 7.85 3.49
C TYR A 246 -10.00 6.38 3.13
N VAL A 247 -10.47 6.03 1.94
CA VAL A 247 -10.35 4.67 1.40
C VAL A 247 -9.52 4.70 0.13
N SER A 248 -8.39 3.99 0.13
CA SER A 248 -7.52 3.80 -1.04
C SER A 248 -7.72 2.41 -1.61
N THR A 249 -8.03 2.32 -2.90
CA THR A 249 -8.23 1.06 -3.63
C THR A 249 -7.10 0.83 -4.65
N PRO A 250 -7.01 -0.34 -5.31
CA PRO A 250 -6.00 -0.57 -6.35
C PRO A 250 -6.03 0.47 -7.48
N LEU A 251 -7.22 0.96 -7.86
CA LEU A 251 -7.37 2.06 -8.83
C LEU A 251 -6.85 3.40 -8.30
N THR A 252 -6.91 3.61 -6.97
CA THR A 252 -6.29 4.78 -6.34
C THR A 252 -4.77 4.67 -6.46
N ILE A 253 -4.20 3.51 -6.15
CA ILE A 253 -2.76 3.26 -6.27
C ILE A 253 -2.30 3.46 -7.72
N GLU A 254 -2.97 2.81 -8.68
CA GLU A 254 -2.69 2.94 -10.11
C GLU A 254 -2.73 4.42 -10.56
N ARG A 255 -3.74 5.18 -10.13
CA ARG A 255 -3.88 6.60 -10.50
C ARG A 255 -2.76 7.47 -9.94
N PHE A 256 -2.37 7.27 -8.68
CA PHE A 256 -1.39 8.13 -8.00
C PHE A 256 0.05 7.79 -8.35
N THR A 257 0.35 6.51 -8.57
CA THR A 257 1.74 6.02 -8.73
C THR A 257 2.04 5.49 -10.13
N GLY A 258 1.01 5.20 -10.93
CA GLY A 258 1.15 4.58 -12.24
C GLY A 258 1.28 3.06 -12.20
N ASN A 259 1.39 2.44 -11.01
CA ASN A 259 1.56 1.00 -10.84
C ASN A 259 0.49 0.20 -11.56
N TYR A 260 0.91 -0.77 -12.37
CA TYR A 260 0.01 -1.59 -13.14
C TYR A 260 -0.92 -2.39 -12.23
N HIS A 261 -2.23 -2.22 -12.42
CA HIS A 261 -3.27 -2.83 -11.60
C HIS A 261 -3.21 -2.48 -10.09
N GLY A 262 -2.47 -1.42 -9.72
CA GLY A 262 -2.26 -1.06 -8.32
C GLY A 262 -1.47 -2.09 -7.52
N LEU A 263 -0.62 -2.88 -8.21
CA LEU A 263 0.29 -3.86 -7.62
C LEU A 263 1.52 -3.21 -6.94
#